data_AF-A0A4U5NH40-F1
#
_entry.id   AF-A0A4U5NH40-F1
#
_cell.length_a   1.000
_cell.length_b   1.000
_cell.length_c   1.000
_cell.angle_alpha   90.00
_cell.angle_beta   90.00
_cell.angle_gamma   90.00
#
_symmetry.space_group_name_H-M   'P 1'
#
loop_
_entity.id
_entity.type
_entity.pdbx_description
1 polymer ?
#
loop_
_entity_poly.entity_id
_entity_poly.type
_entity_poly.pdbx_seq_one_letter_code
_entity_poly.pdbx_strand_id
1 'polypeptide(L)'
;MKNSENLFIDHAMDDELELIIINSVPFAIPVSIQLMFFVIFSNYSTDRRKSKPMEAYLGVISVILSLICTFGITFYFGLPFNPVSSTMPFLILAVGVDDAFLLLGAWRTSNPKDSVEKRMGHTMGDAGASITVTSLTNFGCFALGYFLCSTPAVGDFCMLTAVGVMMDYVFQVTFYSACMVYGGMKEETGGLMTCCYERSCCCCGKKKLEGGDVESETSSEPDQDPTMMHKFFEFKLAPFILRKDVMVANWILFFGYVMLSVYGCSTIMVDISPKKYIRDNSPIQTFVHLADKYIWADNVMPTFHIMSPPDLEMQAKELD
;
A
#
# COMPACT_ATOMS: atom_id res chain seq x y z
N MET A 1 15.17 44.27 2.50
CA MET A 1 14.11 43.96 3.46
C MET A 1 13.13 42.92 2.91
N LYS A 2 12.49 43.12 1.74
CA LYS A 2 11.55 42.12 1.18
C LYS A 2 12.17 40.72 0.92
N ASN A 3 13.41 40.66 0.42
CA ASN A 3 14.13 39.39 0.23
C ASN A 3 14.50 38.68 1.54
N SER A 4 14.70 39.41 2.65
CA SER A 4 15.06 38.79 3.93
C SER A 4 13.82 38.30 4.70
N GLU A 5 12.67 38.95 4.53
CA GLU A 5 11.41 38.51 5.14
C GLU A 5 10.84 37.27 4.46
N ASN A 6 10.85 37.22 3.11
CA ASN A 6 10.43 36.01 2.39
C ASN A 6 11.33 34.82 2.72
N LEU A 7 12.65 35.04 2.80
CA LEU A 7 13.61 34.01 3.18
C LEU A 7 13.36 33.48 4.62
N PHE A 8 12.97 34.36 5.55
CA PHE A 8 12.63 33.95 6.91
C PHE A 8 11.35 33.10 6.96
N ILE A 9 10.33 33.46 6.18
CA ILE A 9 9.08 32.71 6.09
C ILE A 9 9.30 31.34 5.45
N ASP A 10 10.11 31.27 4.39
CA ASP A 10 10.42 30.01 3.70
C ASP A 10 11.17 29.05 4.64
N HIS A 11 12.20 29.51 5.33
CA HIS A 11 12.91 28.71 6.34
C HIS A 11 12.00 28.25 7.48
N ALA A 12 11.15 29.14 7.99
CA ALA A 12 10.22 28.80 9.07
C ALA A 12 9.15 27.78 8.63
N MET A 13 8.75 27.80 7.35
CA MET A 13 7.85 26.81 6.77
C MET A 13 8.54 25.45 6.63
N ASP A 14 9.79 25.43 6.13
CA ASP A 14 10.59 24.21 6.00
C ASP A 14 10.84 23.55 7.36
N ASP A 15 11.13 24.33 8.40
CA ASP A 15 11.30 23.84 9.77
C ASP A 15 10.01 23.19 10.32
N GLU A 16 8.84 23.80 10.10
CA GLU A 16 7.56 23.20 10.50
C GLU A 16 7.25 21.92 9.70
N LEU A 17 7.64 21.91 8.43
CA LEU A 17 7.48 20.77 7.54
C LEU A 17 8.34 19.58 8.00
N GLU A 18 9.60 19.82 8.37
CA GLU A 18 10.50 18.83 8.96
C GLU A 18 9.96 18.32 10.30
N LEU A 19 9.42 19.21 11.15
CA LEU A 19 8.80 18.84 12.41
C LEU A 19 7.59 17.92 12.23
N ILE A 20 6.82 18.06 11.15
CA ILE A 20 5.73 17.12 10.82
C ILE A 20 6.30 15.73 10.55
N ILE A 21 7.40 15.63 9.80
CA ILE A 21 8.06 14.36 9.49
C ILE A 21 8.58 13.70 10.77
N ILE A 22 9.34 14.45 11.57
CA ILE A 22 9.95 13.96 12.82
C ILE A 22 8.88 13.48 13.81
N ASN A 23 7.73 14.16 13.87
CA ASN A 23 6.64 13.75 14.75
C ASN A 23 5.82 12.58 14.18
N SER A 24 5.73 12.43 12.86
CA SER A 24 4.88 11.42 12.20
C SER A 24 5.58 10.06 12.05
N VAL A 25 6.87 10.06 11.69
CA VAL A 25 7.64 8.83 11.42
C VAL A 25 7.67 7.86 12.62
N PRO A 26 7.78 8.29 13.90
CA PRO A 26 7.72 7.39 15.04
C PRO A 26 6.41 6.60 15.14
N PHE A 27 5.30 7.12 14.62
CA PHE A 27 4.01 6.39 14.59
C PHE A 27 4.01 5.22 13.60
N ALA A 28 4.96 5.13 12.67
CA ALA A 28 5.10 3.98 11.79
C ALA A 28 5.41 2.69 12.57
N ILE A 29 6.16 2.79 13.67
CA ILE A 29 6.53 1.63 14.51
C ILE A 29 5.29 1.01 15.19
N PRO A 30 4.50 1.74 16.00
CA PRO A 30 3.33 1.15 16.66
C PRO A 30 2.29 0.66 15.65
N VAL A 31 2.09 1.35 14.52
CA VAL A 31 1.18 0.89 13.45
C VAL A 31 1.67 -0.41 12.84
N SER A 32 2.96 -0.53 12.53
CA SER A 32 3.54 -1.77 12.01
C SER A 32 3.43 -2.92 13.01
N ILE A 33 3.62 -2.66 14.31
CA ILE A 33 3.44 -3.65 15.38
C ILE A 33 1.97 -4.06 15.50
N GLN A 34 1.04 -3.10 15.48
CA GLN A 34 -0.39 -3.38 15.53
C GLN A 34 -0.84 -4.23 14.35
N LEU A 35 -0.38 -3.90 13.14
CA LEU A 35 -0.63 -4.69 11.95
C LEU A 35 -0.02 -6.08 12.07
N MET A 36 1.21 -6.20 12.57
CA MET A 36 1.84 -7.50 12.82
C MET A 36 1.00 -8.38 13.76
N PHE A 37 0.52 -7.83 14.87
CA PHE A 37 -0.37 -8.55 15.79
C PHE A 37 -1.67 -8.94 15.13
N PHE A 38 -2.29 -8.04 14.37
CA PHE A 38 -3.50 -8.33 13.62
C PHE A 38 -3.27 -9.48 12.62
N VAL A 39 -2.17 -9.45 11.88
CA VAL A 39 -1.82 -10.47 10.88
C VAL A 39 -1.59 -11.83 11.52
N ILE A 40 -0.83 -11.88 12.62
CA ILE A 40 -0.57 -13.13 13.36
C ILE A 40 -1.88 -13.68 13.94
N PHE A 41 -2.69 -12.83 14.57
CA PHE A 41 -3.94 -13.26 15.21
C PHE A 41 -4.98 -13.73 14.18
N SER A 42 -5.11 -13.02 13.06
CA SER A 42 -6.01 -13.39 11.95
C SER A 42 -5.66 -14.74 11.33
N ASN A 43 -4.36 -15.08 11.28
CA ASN A 43 -3.86 -16.34 10.73
C ASN A 43 -3.71 -17.46 11.77
N TYR A 44 -4.06 -17.20 13.03
CA TYR A 44 -4.05 -18.20 14.09
C TYR A 44 -5.31 -19.04 14.02
N SER A 45 -5.15 -20.33 13.73
CA SER A 45 -6.26 -21.29 13.69
C SER A 45 -6.14 -22.32 14.82
N THR A 46 -7.28 -22.84 15.27
CA THR A 46 -7.37 -23.90 16.30
C THR A 46 -6.65 -25.18 15.87
N ASP A 47 -6.61 -25.46 14.57
CA ASP A 47 -5.84 -26.57 14.00
C ASP A 47 -4.37 -26.19 13.80
N ARG A 48 -3.47 -26.86 14.52
CA ARG A 48 -2.01 -26.62 14.45
C ARG A 48 -1.41 -26.76 13.05
N ARG A 49 -1.98 -27.58 12.17
CA ARG A 49 -1.52 -27.76 10.77
C ARG A 49 -2.04 -26.66 9.83
N LYS A 50 -3.19 -26.05 10.13
CA LYS A 50 -3.79 -24.95 9.35
C LYS A 50 -3.30 -23.57 9.78
N SER A 51 -2.81 -23.46 11.02
CA SER A 51 -2.24 -22.24 11.56
C SER A 51 -0.93 -21.93 10.84
N LYS A 52 -0.87 -20.77 10.17
CA LYS A 52 0.29 -20.29 9.39
C LYS A 52 0.76 -18.89 9.85
N PRO A 53 0.92 -18.65 11.17
CA PRO A 53 1.24 -17.32 11.67
C PRO A 53 2.66 -16.88 11.31
N MET A 54 3.59 -17.82 11.15
CA MET A 54 4.98 -17.49 10.81
C MET A 54 5.12 -17.12 9.33
N GLU A 55 4.39 -17.80 8.44
CA GLU A 55 4.30 -17.45 7.03
C GLU A 55 3.66 -16.06 6.87
N ALA A 56 2.60 -15.78 7.63
CA ALA A 56 1.99 -14.45 7.65
C ALA A 56 2.96 -13.36 8.17
N TYR A 57 3.75 -13.66 9.21
CA TYR A 57 4.80 -12.78 9.73
C TYR A 57 5.89 -12.50 8.67
N LEU A 58 6.36 -13.54 7.98
CA LEU A 58 7.34 -13.40 6.90
C LEU A 58 6.81 -12.56 5.73
N GLY A 59 5.49 -12.57 5.50
CA GLY A 59 4.83 -11.68 4.56
C GLY A 59 5.01 -10.21 4.93
N VAL A 60 4.76 -9.83 6.18
CA VAL A 60 4.97 -8.45 6.64
C VAL A 60 6.45 -8.06 6.56
N ILE A 61 7.37 -8.97 6.90
CA ILE A 61 8.81 -8.73 6.77
C ILE A 61 9.22 -8.52 5.31
N SER A 62 8.64 -9.26 4.36
CA SER A 62 8.86 -9.07 2.91
C SER A 62 8.56 -7.63 2.49
N VAL A 63 7.42 -7.09 2.94
CA VAL A 63 6.99 -5.71 2.63
C VAL A 63 7.90 -4.66 3.29
N ILE A 64 8.36 -4.91 4.52
CA ILE A 64 9.32 -4.01 5.17
C ILE A 64 10.66 -3.99 4.41
N LEU A 65 11.13 -5.14 3.93
CA LEU A 65 12.34 -5.22 3.12
C LEU A 65 12.17 -4.52 1.76
N SER A 66 11.01 -4.64 1.12
CA SER A 66 10.70 -3.94 -0.13
C SER A 66 10.70 -2.42 0.07
N LEU A 67 10.16 -1.93 1.19
CA LEU A 67 10.21 -0.52 1.59
C LEU A 67 11.63 -0.01 1.80
N ILE A 68 12.47 -0.74 2.55
CA ILE A 68 13.87 -0.36 2.78
C ILE A 68 14.62 -0.27 1.44
N CYS A 69 14.39 -1.24 0.56
CA CYS A 69 15.00 -1.25 -0.77
C CYS A 69 14.52 -0.08 -1.62
N THR A 70 13.22 0.22 -1.58
CA THR A 70 12.63 1.36 -2.28
C THR A 70 13.28 2.67 -1.85
N PHE A 71 13.31 2.97 -0.55
CA PHE A 71 13.95 4.17 -0.03
C PHE A 71 15.44 4.23 -0.39
N GLY A 72 16.15 3.11 -0.30
CA GLY A 72 17.55 3.03 -0.71
C GLY A 72 17.77 3.40 -2.17
N ILE A 73 16.93 2.87 -3.08
CA ILE A 73 17.00 3.16 -4.52
C ILE A 73 16.63 4.62 -4.79
N THR A 74 15.51 5.10 -4.25
CA THR A 74 15.02 6.45 -4.55
C THR A 74 15.92 7.54 -3.98
N PHE A 75 16.47 7.33 -2.77
CA PHE A 75 17.43 8.28 -2.19
C PHE A 75 18.79 8.23 -2.88
N TYR A 76 19.20 7.07 -3.41
CA TYR A 76 20.40 7.00 -4.26
C TYR A 76 20.26 7.85 -5.53
N PHE A 77 19.06 7.91 -6.12
CA PHE A 77 18.76 8.79 -7.26
C PHE A 77 18.47 10.25 -6.86
N GLY A 78 18.53 10.59 -5.58
CA GLY A 78 18.37 11.96 -5.09
C GLY A 78 16.93 12.47 -5.06
N LEU A 79 15.93 11.59 -5.00
CA LEU A 79 14.53 12.01 -4.82
C LEU A 79 14.33 12.70 -3.46
N PRO A 80 13.75 13.91 -3.43
CA PRO A 80 13.50 14.63 -2.18
C PRO A 80 12.43 13.94 -1.33
N PHE A 81 12.58 14.02 -0.01
CA PHE A 81 11.62 13.44 0.93
C PHE A 81 10.73 14.53 1.53
N ASN A 82 9.47 14.54 1.11
CA ASN A 82 8.46 15.51 1.54
C ASN A 82 7.54 14.89 2.61
N PRO A 83 6.78 15.67 3.41
CA PRO A 83 5.87 15.07 4.40
C PRO A 83 4.72 14.30 3.79
N VAL A 84 4.29 14.64 2.57
CA VAL A 84 3.31 13.81 1.84
C VAL A 84 3.90 12.40 1.64
N SER A 85 5.19 12.31 1.28
CA SER A 85 5.95 11.06 1.17
C SER A 85 6.11 10.30 2.49
N SER A 86 5.93 10.96 3.65
CA SER A 86 5.91 10.26 4.95
C SER A 86 4.72 9.30 5.12
N THR A 87 3.67 9.45 4.30
CA THR A 87 2.50 8.55 4.33
C THR A 87 2.68 7.29 3.47
N MET A 88 3.64 7.30 2.53
CA MET A 88 3.88 6.20 1.58
C MET A 88 4.18 4.84 2.23
N PRO A 89 4.97 4.75 3.33
CA PRO A 89 5.22 3.46 4.01
C PRO A 89 3.95 2.76 4.45
N PHE A 90 2.96 3.51 4.95
CA PHE A 90 1.69 2.94 5.40
C PHE A 90 0.86 2.41 4.22
N LEU A 91 0.90 3.12 3.09
CA LEU A 91 0.21 2.73 1.87
C LEU A 91 0.78 1.42 1.32
N ILE A 92 2.10 1.34 1.14
CA ILE A 92 2.73 0.11 0.62
C ILE A 92 2.59 -1.04 1.61
N LEU A 93 2.66 -0.79 2.91
CA LEU A 93 2.44 -1.83 3.91
C LEU A 93 1.01 -2.40 3.81
N ALA A 94 -0.01 -1.56 3.59
CA ALA A 94 -1.37 -2.02 3.38
C ALA A 94 -1.53 -2.87 2.10
N VAL A 95 -0.98 -2.40 0.97
CA VAL A 95 -1.02 -3.13 -0.32
C VAL A 95 -0.26 -4.45 -0.24
N GLY A 96 0.97 -4.43 0.27
CA GLY A 96 1.80 -5.64 0.34
C GLY A 96 1.25 -6.67 1.33
N VAL A 97 0.65 -6.24 2.45
CA VAL A 97 -0.03 -7.19 3.35
C VAL A 97 -1.22 -7.84 2.66
N ASP A 98 -2.03 -7.10 1.88
CA ASP A 98 -3.13 -7.68 1.10
C ASP A 98 -2.65 -8.77 0.14
N ASP A 99 -1.57 -8.50 -0.61
CA ASP A 99 -0.94 -9.47 -1.52
C ASP A 99 -0.44 -10.73 -0.78
N ALA A 100 0.17 -10.57 0.40
CA ALA A 100 0.63 -11.68 1.22
C ALA A 100 -0.55 -12.55 1.70
N PHE A 101 -1.66 -11.93 2.12
CA PHE A 101 -2.87 -12.64 2.52
C PHE A 101 -3.54 -13.38 1.37
N LEU A 102 -3.57 -12.77 0.18
CA LEU A 102 -4.13 -13.39 -1.00
C LEU A 102 -3.34 -14.64 -1.39
N LEU A 103 -2.01 -14.55 -1.40
CA LEU A 103 -1.14 -15.70 -1.70
C LEU A 103 -1.26 -16.80 -0.63
N LEU A 104 -1.30 -16.43 0.65
CA LEU A 104 -1.49 -17.38 1.75
C LEU A 104 -2.90 -18.02 1.73
N GLY A 105 -3.92 -17.27 1.32
CA GLY A 105 -5.28 -17.74 1.10
C GLY A 105 -5.33 -18.80 0.01
N ALA A 106 -4.77 -18.51 -1.16
CA ALA A 106 -4.67 -19.47 -2.27
C ALA A 106 -3.85 -20.71 -1.89
N TRP A 107 -2.77 -20.55 -1.12
CA TRP A 107 -1.99 -21.69 -0.60
C TRP A 107 -2.83 -22.62 0.28
N ARG A 108 -3.72 -22.05 1.11
CA ARG A 108 -4.60 -22.83 2.00
C ARG A 108 -5.65 -23.62 1.24
N THR A 109 -6.14 -23.10 0.12
CA THR A 109 -7.12 -23.77 -0.75
C THR A 109 -6.46 -24.82 -1.65
N SER A 110 -5.14 -24.74 -1.85
CA SER A 110 -4.40 -25.75 -2.64
C SER A 110 -4.43 -27.13 -1.98
N ASN A 111 -4.46 -28.19 -2.81
CA ASN A 111 -4.52 -29.56 -2.34
C ASN A 111 -3.28 -29.95 -1.51
N PRO A 112 -3.40 -30.30 -0.22
CA PRO A 112 -2.25 -30.64 0.63
C PRO A 112 -1.52 -31.92 0.23
N LYS A 113 -2.15 -32.79 -0.56
CA LYS A 113 -1.57 -34.06 -1.00
C LYS A 113 -0.65 -33.90 -2.21
N ASP A 114 -0.73 -32.78 -2.91
CA ASP A 114 0.16 -32.47 -4.04
C ASP A 114 1.57 -32.10 -3.53
N SER A 115 2.59 -32.32 -4.37
CA SER A 115 3.95 -31.89 -4.05
C SER A 115 4.02 -30.37 -3.89
N VAL A 116 4.98 -29.88 -3.10
CA VAL A 116 5.14 -28.45 -2.79
C VAL A 116 5.26 -27.62 -4.06
N GLU A 117 5.96 -28.13 -5.08
CA GLU A 117 6.14 -27.47 -6.37
C GLU A 117 4.81 -27.31 -7.11
N LYS A 118 3.99 -28.37 -7.14
CA LYS A 118 2.68 -28.35 -7.79
C LYS A 118 1.71 -27.45 -7.03
N ARG A 119 1.72 -27.49 -5.69
CA ARG A 119 0.92 -26.59 -4.84
C ARG A 119 1.29 -25.12 -5.06
N MET A 120 2.59 -24.81 -5.13
CA MET A 120 3.05 -23.45 -5.43
C MET A 120 2.64 -23.01 -6.84
N GLY A 121 2.73 -23.91 -7.82
CA GLY A 121 2.26 -23.65 -9.19
C GLY A 121 0.78 -23.29 -9.25
N HIS A 122 -0.09 -24.05 -8.57
CA HIS A 122 -1.51 -23.73 -8.46
C HIS A 122 -1.76 -22.41 -7.72
N THR A 123 -1.06 -22.20 -6.61
CA THR A 123 -1.17 -20.97 -5.81
C THR A 123 -0.79 -19.73 -6.62
N MET A 124 0.29 -19.80 -7.41
CA MET A 124 0.73 -18.71 -8.29
C MET A 124 -0.17 -18.49 -9.49
N GLY A 125 -0.71 -19.58 -10.06
CA GLY A 125 -1.66 -19.47 -11.17
C GLY A 125 -2.94 -18.72 -10.79
N ASP A 126 -3.40 -18.86 -9.54
CA ASP A 126 -4.61 -18.22 -9.04
C ASP A 126 -4.31 -16.84 -8.43
N ALA A 127 -3.59 -16.79 -7.30
CA ALA A 127 -3.30 -15.54 -6.60
C ALA A 127 -2.25 -14.67 -7.31
N GLY A 128 -1.21 -15.27 -7.90
CA GLY A 128 -0.12 -14.53 -8.53
C GLY A 128 -0.59 -13.68 -9.73
N ALA A 129 -1.55 -14.19 -10.50
CA ALA A 129 -2.17 -13.42 -11.59
C ALA A 129 -2.92 -12.19 -11.07
N SER A 130 -3.71 -12.35 -10.00
CA SER A 130 -4.43 -11.25 -9.36
C SER A 130 -3.48 -10.20 -8.78
N ILE A 131 -2.44 -10.64 -8.05
CA ILE A 131 -1.40 -9.76 -7.50
C ILE A 131 -0.74 -8.95 -8.62
N THR A 132 -0.34 -9.60 -9.72
CA THR A 132 0.28 -8.91 -10.87
C THR A 132 -0.61 -7.81 -11.44
N VAL A 133 -1.92 -8.07 -11.58
CA VAL A 133 -2.86 -7.07 -12.08
C VAL A 133 -2.99 -5.90 -11.11
N THR A 134 -3.14 -6.17 -9.81
CA THR A 134 -3.24 -5.13 -8.78
C THR A 134 -1.96 -4.29 -8.70
N SER A 135 -0.78 -4.91 -8.69
CA SER A 135 0.49 -4.18 -8.63
C SER A 135 0.73 -3.34 -9.89
N LEU A 136 0.42 -3.87 -11.09
CA LEU A 136 0.60 -3.13 -12.34
C LEU A 136 -0.38 -1.96 -12.46
N THR A 137 -1.63 -2.14 -12.01
CA THR A 137 -2.62 -1.05 -11.99
C THR A 137 -2.24 0.02 -10.98
N ASN A 138 -1.80 -0.36 -9.78
CA ASN A 138 -1.27 0.59 -8.79
C ASN A 138 -0.06 1.35 -9.31
N PHE A 139 0.92 0.65 -9.90
CA PHE A 139 2.07 1.29 -10.55
C PHE A 139 1.64 2.27 -11.64
N GLY A 140 0.72 1.86 -12.52
CA GLY A 140 0.19 2.71 -13.59
C GLY A 140 -0.50 3.96 -13.05
N CYS A 141 -1.34 3.83 -12.03
CA CYS A 141 -2.01 4.95 -11.37
C CYS A 141 -1.02 5.95 -10.76
N PHE A 142 0.00 5.47 -10.04
CA PHE A 142 1.01 6.35 -9.45
C PHE A 142 1.96 6.95 -10.51
N ALA A 143 2.33 6.20 -11.54
CA ALA A 143 3.12 6.72 -12.66
C ALA A 143 2.36 7.84 -13.40
N LEU A 144 1.07 7.65 -13.67
CA LEU A 144 0.22 8.71 -14.24
C LEU A 144 0.09 9.90 -13.29
N GLY A 145 -0.02 9.65 -11.97
CA GLY A 145 -0.01 10.70 -10.95
C GLY A 145 1.23 11.57 -11.02
N TYR A 146 2.41 10.98 -11.24
CA TYR A 146 3.66 11.73 -11.42
C TYR A 146 3.63 12.62 -12.67
N PHE A 147 3.15 12.11 -13.81
CA PHE A 147 3.15 12.87 -15.07
C PHE A 147 2.04 13.93 -15.17
N LEU A 148 0.90 13.70 -14.50
CA LEU A 148 -0.28 14.57 -14.61
C LEU A 148 -0.37 15.61 -13.49
N CYS A 149 0.26 15.38 -12.33
CA CYS A 149 0.14 16.28 -11.20
C CYS A 149 1.01 17.53 -11.40
N SER A 150 0.40 18.72 -11.34
CA SER A 150 1.12 19.99 -11.41
C SER A 150 1.83 20.36 -10.09
N THR A 151 1.52 19.67 -8.99
CA THR A 151 2.10 19.94 -7.66
C THR A 151 3.33 19.04 -7.44
N PRO A 152 4.56 19.60 -7.36
CA PRO A 152 5.79 18.80 -7.29
C PRO A 152 5.82 17.83 -6.11
N ALA A 153 5.38 18.27 -4.92
CA ALA A 153 5.38 17.44 -3.72
C ALA A 153 4.52 16.16 -3.85
N VAL A 154 3.41 16.23 -4.60
CA VAL A 154 2.55 15.08 -4.88
C VAL A 154 3.17 14.21 -5.98
N GLY A 155 3.82 14.84 -6.97
CA GLY A 155 4.62 14.13 -7.98
C GLY A 155 5.71 13.26 -7.34
N ASP A 156 6.50 13.80 -6.43
CA ASP A 156 7.56 13.05 -5.73
C ASP A 156 6.99 11.87 -4.93
N PHE A 157 5.87 12.07 -4.24
CA PHE A 157 5.14 10.99 -3.56
C PHE A 157 4.69 9.91 -4.55
N CYS A 158 4.12 10.30 -5.69
CA CYS A 158 3.68 9.37 -6.73
C CYS A 158 4.84 8.56 -7.31
N MET A 159 5.98 9.20 -7.62
CA MET A 159 7.16 8.52 -8.13
C MET A 159 7.73 7.53 -7.09
N LEU A 160 7.89 7.96 -5.84
CA LEU A 160 8.33 7.11 -4.73
C LEU A 160 7.40 5.90 -4.53
N THR A 161 6.08 6.13 -4.57
CA THR A 161 5.08 5.08 -4.38
C THR A 161 5.04 4.11 -5.56
N ALA A 162 5.21 4.59 -6.80
CA ALA A 162 5.30 3.74 -7.98
C ALA A 162 6.48 2.77 -7.90
N VAL A 163 7.67 3.27 -7.52
CA VAL A 163 8.84 2.40 -7.27
C VAL A 163 8.56 1.45 -6.11
N GLY A 164 7.91 1.94 -5.04
CA GLY A 164 7.52 1.14 -3.88
C GLY A 164 6.64 -0.05 -4.22
N VAL A 165 5.55 0.17 -4.97
CA VAL A 165 4.64 -0.90 -5.42
C VAL A 165 5.37 -1.91 -6.30
N MET A 166 6.25 -1.45 -7.20
CA MET A 166 6.99 -2.34 -8.08
C MET A 166 7.99 -3.21 -7.32
N MET A 167 8.71 -2.61 -6.35
CA MET A 167 9.61 -3.35 -5.48
C MET A 167 8.85 -4.34 -4.60
N ASP A 168 7.70 -3.94 -4.07
CA ASP A 168 6.85 -4.82 -3.28
C ASP A 168 6.39 -6.04 -4.09
N TYR A 169 5.88 -5.84 -5.31
CA TYR A 169 5.55 -6.91 -6.23
C TYR A 169 6.70 -7.90 -6.48
N VAL A 170 7.91 -7.38 -6.73
CA VAL A 170 9.10 -8.22 -6.92
C VAL A 170 9.38 -9.05 -5.66
N PHE A 171 9.34 -8.46 -4.48
CA PHE A 171 9.55 -9.16 -3.22
C PHE A 171 8.45 -10.20 -2.94
N GLN A 172 7.20 -9.93 -3.30
CA GLN A 172 6.11 -10.90 -3.12
C GLN A 172 6.24 -12.11 -4.03
N VAL A 173 6.48 -11.89 -5.33
CA VAL A 173 6.61 -13.00 -6.30
C VAL A 173 7.90 -13.80 -6.10
N THR A 174 8.96 -13.20 -5.56
CA THR A 174 10.25 -13.88 -5.37
C THR A 174 10.48 -14.33 -3.92
N PHE A 175 10.74 -13.37 -3.03
CA PHE A 175 11.14 -13.63 -1.65
C PHE A 175 10.02 -14.28 -0.84
N TYR A 176 8.82 -13.70 -0.82
CA TYR A 176 7.71 -14.23 -0.04
C TYR A 176 7.27 -15.60 -0.56
N SER A 177 7.24 -15.77 -1.86
CA SER A 177 6.93 -17.05 -2.51
C SER A 177 7.94 -18.14 -2.16
N ALA A 178 9.23 -17.80 -2.07
CA ALA A 178 10.25 -18.73 -1.57
C ALA A 178 10.04 -19.08 -0.09
N CYS A 179 9.66 -18.10 0.74
CA CYS A 179 9.28 -18.36 2.14
C CYS A 179 8.07 -19.29 2.26
N MET A 180 7.08 -19.13 1.38
CA MET A 180 5.89 -19.99 1.30
C MET A 180 6.25 -21.43 0.94
N VAL A 181 7.09 -21.64 -0.08
CA VAL A 181 7.61 -22.97 -0.44
C VAL A 181 8.34 -23.60 0.74
N TYR A 182 9.20 -22.84 1.41
CA TYR A 182 9.94 -23.32 2.58
C TYR A 182 9.02 -23.71 3.75
N GLY A 183 7.97 -22.93 4.00
CA GLY A 183 6.93 -23.25 4.98
C GLY A 183 6.09 -24.48 4.59
N GLY A 184 5.80 -24.62 3.31
CA GLY A 184 5.11 -25.78 2.72
C GLY A 184 5.88 -27.08 2.89
N MET A 185 7.19 -27.08 2.65
CA MET A 185 8.06 -28.26 2.87
C MET A 185 8.05 -28.75 4.32
N LYS A 186 7.80 -27.85 5.27
CA LYS A 186 7.74 -28.16 6.71
C LYS A 186 6.32 -28.43 7.21
N GLU A 187 5.31 -28.30 6.38
CA GLU A 187 3.91 -28.44 6.79
C GLU A 187 3.62 -29.84 7.37
N GLU A 188 4.25 -30.87 6.82
CA GLU A 188 4.13 -32.25 7.30
C GLU A 188 4.76 -32.49 8.68
N THR A 189 5.83 -31.77 9.03
CA THR A 189 6.55 -31.89 10.30
C THR A 189 6.04 -30.93 11.39
N GLY A 190 4.95 -30.21 11.14
CA GLY A 190 4.33 -29.28 12.11
C GLY A 190 4.52 -27.79 11.77
N GLY A 191 4.92 -27.47 10.55
CA GLY A 191 5.07 -26.09 10.05
C GLY A 191 6.28 -25.34 10.61
N LEU A 192 6.35 -24.04 10.31
CA LEU A 192 7.44 -23.15 10.73
C LEU A 192 7.48 -22.86 12.25
N MET A 193 6.41 -23.15 12.98
CA MET A 193 6.32 -22.94 14.45
C MET A 193 6.95 -24.08 15.27
N THR A 194 7.29 -25.21 14.65
CA THR A 194 7.85 -26.35 15.37
C THR A 194 9.38 -26.18 15.52
N CYS A 195 9.84 -25.89 16.74
CA CYS A 195 11.27 -25.73 17.08
C CYS A 195 12.12 -27.00 16.86
N CYS A 196 11.52 -28.15 16.57
CA CYS A 196 12.24 -29.42 16.44
C CYS A 196 12.54 -29.74 14.97
N TYR A 197 13.78 -29.47 14.57
CA TYR A 197 14.37 -29.98 13.34
C TYR A 197 14.55 -31.50 13.45
N GLU A 198 13.60 -32.27 12.94
CA GLU A 198 13.89 -33.67 12.63
C GLU A 198 14.49 -33.71 11.23
N ARG A 199 15.83 -33.77 11.20
CA ARG A 199 16.65 -33.87 9.98
C ARG A 199 16.40 -35.22 9.31
N SER A 200 15.29 -35.38 8.59
CA SER A 200 15.22 -36.46 7.61
C SER A 200 16.07 -36.05 6.42
N CYS A 201 17.31 -36.53 6.42
CA CYS A 201 18.30 -36.33 5.38
C CYS A 201 17.75 -36.86 4.04
N CYS A 202 17.66 -36.01 3.00
CA CYS A 202 17.30 -36.39 1.63
C CYS A 202 18.16 -37.51 1.02
N CYS A 203 19.27 -37.90 1.65
CA CYS A 203 20.20 -38.88 1.10
C CYS A 203 19.96 -40.34 1.56
N CYS A 204 19.08 -40.60 2.54
CA CYS A 204 18.90 -41.96 3.07
C CYS A 204 17.41 -42.30 3.27
N GLY A 205 16.76 -42.80 2.21
CA GLY A 205 15.37 -43.23 2.32
C GLY A 205 14.80 -43.86 1.05
N LYS A 206 15.55 -44.72 0.34
CA LYS A 206 14.95 -45.61 -0.66
C LYS A 206 14.02 -46.59 0.06
N LYS A 207 12.71 -46.31 0.09
CA LYS A 207 11.69 -47.35 0.24
C LYS A 207 11.14 -47.67 -1.14
N LYS A 208 11.24 -48.95 -1.49
CA LYS A 208 10.70 -49.60 -2.69
C LYS A 208 9.29 -49.08 -3.03
N LEU A 209 9.10 -48.61 -4.26
CA LEU A 209 7.83 -48.80 -4.96
C LEU A 209 8.03 -49.96 -5.94
N GLU A 210 7.57 -51.15 -5.53
CA GLU A 210 7.17 -52.21 -6.47
C GLU A 210 5.79 -51.84 -7.02
N GLY A 211 5.60 -52.12 -8.31
CA GLY A 211 4.53 -51.58 -9.14
C GLY A 211 3.12 -52.06 -8.80
N GLY A 212 2.17 -51.35 -9.43
CA GLY A 212 0.77 -51.68 -9.52
C GLY A 212 0.07 -50.63 -10.38
N ASP A 213 -0.23 -50.98 -11.63
CA ASP A 213 -1.11 -50.24 -12.52
C ASP A 213 -2.54 -50.21 -11.94
N VAL A 214 -3.13 -49.03 -11.68
CA VAL A 214 -4.60 -48.81 -11.68
C VAL A 214 -4.90 -47.34 -11.97
N GLU A 215 -5.51 -47.14 -13.15
CA GLU A 215 -6.57 -46.20 -13.56
C GLU A 215 -6.59 -44.74 -13.06
N SER A 216 -6.66 -43.86 -14.06
CA SER A 216 -7.16 -42.49 -13.99
C SER A 216 -8.58 -42.45 -13.43
N GLU A 217 -8.71 -42.17 -12.14
CA GLU A 217 -9.98 -41.78 -11.52
C GLU A 217 -10.05 -40.27 -11.31
N THR A 218 -11.10 -39.73 -11.90
CA THR A 218 -11.78 -38.44 -11.76
C THR A 218 -11.37 -37.60 -10.54
N SER A 219 -11.04 -36.34 -10.83
CA SER A 219 -10.85 -35.24 -9.87
C SER A 219 -12.06 -35.06 -8.94
N SER A 220 -12.04 -35.72 -7.78
CA SER A 220 -12.82 -35.33 -6.62
C SER A 220 -11.95 -34.45 -5.72
N GLU A 221 -12.30 -33.17 -5.61
CA GLU A 221 -11.66 -32.21 -4.71
C GLU A 221 -11.63 -32.78 -3.27
N PRO A 222 -10.46 -32.81 -2.60
CA PRO A 222 -10.42 -33.20 -1.20
C PRO A 222 -11.07 -32.10 -0.36
N ASP A 223 -12.24 -32.43 0.20
CA ASP A 223 -13.04 -31.61 1.11
C ASP A 223 -12.22 -31.16 2.32
N GLN A 224 -11.58 -30.00 2.20
CA GLN A 224 -10.91 -29.32 3.31
C GLN A 224 -11.93 -28.43 4.00
N ASP A 225 -12.15 -28.67 5.29
CA ASP A 225 -12.95 -27.78 6.14
C ASP A 225 -12.50 -26.31 6.00
N PRO A 226 -13.32 -25.44 5.36
CA PRO A 226 -12.94 -24.06 5.10
C PRO A 226 -12.73 -23.28 6.41
N THR A 227 -11.91 -22.24 6.38
CA THR A 227 -11.73 -21.34 7.52
C THR A 227 -13.07 -20.74 7.96
N MET A 228 -13.18 -20.37 9.24
CA MET A 228 -14.43 -19.85 9.82
C MET A 228 -15.03 -18.69 9.02
N MET A 229 -14.17 -17.81 8.48
CA MET A 229 -14.61 -16.71 7.61
C MET A 229 -15.19 -17.21 6.30
N HIS A 230 -14.54 -18.16 5.60
CA HIS A 230 -15.09 -18.73 4.37
C HIS A 230 -16.46 -19.37 4.61
N LYS A 231 -16.65 -20.13 5.70
CA LYS A 231 -17.95 -20.69 6.09
C LYS A 231 -19.02 -19.59 6.30
N PHE A 232 -18.66 -18.47 6.92
CA PHE A 232 -19.60 -17.35 7.11
C PHE A 232 -20.02 -16.72 5.78
N PHE A 233 -19.05 -16.43 4.90
CA PHE A 233 -19.32 -15.83 3.60
C PHE A 233 -20.16 -16.75 2.70
N GLU A 234 -19.82 -18.03 2.66
CA GLU A 234 -20.50 -19.04 1.84
C GLU A 234 -21.91 -19.37 2.35
N PHE A 235 -22.05 -19.71 3.63
CA PHE A 235 -23.33 -20.24 4.14
C PHE A 235 -24.28 -19.19 4.68
N LYS A 236 -23.80 -18.01 5.07
CA LYS A 236 -24.64 -16.98 5.70
C LYS A 236 -24.78 -15.72 4.84
N LEU A 237 -23.67 -15.17 4.35
CA LEU A 237 -23.71 -13.90 3.62
C LEU A 237 -24.18 -14.06 2.17
N ALA A 238 -23.59 -15.01 1.42
CA ALA A 238 -23.94 -15.24 0.02
C ALA A 238 -25.44 -15.51 -0.18
N PRO A 239 -26.08 -16.49 0.49
CA PRO A 239 -27.51 -16.73 0.31
C PRO A 239 -28.37 -15.55 0.77
N PHE A 240 -27.91 -14.76 1.75
CA PHE A 240 -28.63 -13.56 2.20
C PHE A 240 -28.65 -12.47 1.13
N ILE A 241 -27.52 -12.21 0.48
CA ILE A 241 -27.37 -11.19 -0.58
C ILE A 241 -28.13 -11.59 -1.85
N LEU A 242 -28.16 -12.87 -2.20
CA LEU A 242 -28.83 -13.37 -3.41
C LEU A 242 -30.37 -13.37 -3.32
N ARG A 243 -30.97 -13.10 -2.14
CA ARG A 243 -32.44 -12.96 -2.02
C ARG A 243 -32.90 -11.77 -2.85
N LYS A 244 -33.93 -11.96 -3.69
CA LYS A 244 -34.43 -10.94 -4.62
C LYS A 244 -34.79 -9.61 -3.92
N ASP A 245 -35.41 -9.68 -2.75
CA ASP A 245 -35.77 -8.49 -1.97
C ASP A 245 -34.53 -7.71 -1.50
N VAL A 246 -33.50 -8.44 -1.06
CA VAL A 246 -32.22 -7.86 -0.60
C VAL A 246 -31.44 -7.30 -1.77
N MET A 247 -31.42 -7.97 -2.92
CA MET A 247 -30.78 -7.43 -4.12
C MET A 247 -31.41 -6.09 -4.52
N VAL A 248 -32.74 -6.03 -4.62
CA VAL A 248 -33.44 -4.78 -4.98
C VAL A 248 -33.17 -3.68 -3.96
N ALA A 249 -33.24 -3.99 -2.66
CA ALA A 249 -32.91 -3.03 -1.61
C ALA A 249 -31.45 -2.54 -1.71
N ASN A 250 -30.50 -3.43 -2.01
CA ASN A 250 -29.10 -3.10 -2.17
C ASN A 250 -28.87 -2.17 -3.38
N TRP A 251 -29.53 -2.44 -4.52
CA TRP A 251 -29.49 -1.55 -5.69
C TRP A 251 -30.03 -0.15 -5.39
N ILE A 252 -31.15 -0.06 -4.68
CA ILE A 252 -31.74 1.23 -4.27
C ILE A 252 -30.78 1.98 -3.35
N LEU A 253 -30.17 1.28 -2.37
CA LEU A 253 -29.22 1.87 -1.43
C LEU A 253 -27.96 2.37 -2.14
N PHE A 254 -27.36 1.57 -3.02
CA PHE A 254 -26.18 1.97 -3.80
C PHE A 254 -26.48 3.14 -4.73
N PHE A 255 -27.64 3.16 -5.38
CA PHE A 255 -28.03 4.28 -6.23
C PHE A 255 -28.21 5.56 -5.42
N GLY A 256 -28.88 5.47 -4.26
CA GLY A 256 -29.03 6.60 -3.32
C GLY A 256 -27.68 7.11 -2.82
N TYR A 257 -26.76 6.21 -2.48
CA TYR A 257 -25.39 6.56 -2.08
C TYR A 257 -24.65 7.30 -3.20
N VAL A 258 -24.69 6.80 -4.44
CA VAL A 258 -24.03 7.46 -5.58
C VAL A 258 -24.61 8.86 -5.82
N MET A 259 -25.94 9.02 -5.78
CA MET A 259 -26.56 10.34 -5.94
C MET A 259 -26.12 11.32 -4.85
N LEU A 260 -26.06 10.86 -3.60
CA LEU A 260 -25.57 11.67 -2.48
C LEU A 260 -24.09 12.02 -2.62
N SER A 261 -23.25 11.08 -3.05
CA SER A 261 -21.83 11.33 -3.31
C SER A 261 -21.63 12.37 -4.41
N VAL A 262 -22.37 12.27 -5.52
CA VAL A 262 -22.32 13.25 -6.63
C VAL A 262 -22.77 14.64 -6.15
N TYR A 263 -23.83 14.71 -5.35
CA TYR A 263 -24.27 15.97 -4.74
C TYR A 263 -23.19 16.55 -3.79
N GLY A 264 -22.56 15.72 -2.97
CA GLY A 264 -21.45 16.11 -2.09
C GLY A 264 -20.25 16.63 -2.87
N CYS A 265 -19.85 15.95 -3.95
CA CYS A 265 -18.79 16.40 -4.86
C CYS A 265 -19.13 17.73 -5.54
N SER A 266 -20.40 17.99 -5.85
CA SER A 266 -20.82 19.26 -6.48
C SER A 266 -20.85 20.44 -5.51
N THR A 267 -20.90 20.18 -4.20
CA THR A 267 -21.00 21.21 -3.15
C THR A 267 -19.64 21.50 -2.50
N ILE A 268 -18.60 20.73 -2.82
CA ILE A 268 -17.29 20.89 -2.19
C ILE A 268 -16.64 22.20 -2.65
N MET A 269 -16.38 23.11 -1.72
CA MET A 269 -15.60 24.31 -2.00
C MET A 269 -14.12 23.96 -1.99
N VAL A 270 -13.42 24.32 -3.06
CA VAL A 270 -11.96 24.14 -3.16
C VAL A 270 -11.31 25.32 -2.45
N ASP A 271 -10.82 25.07 -1.24
CA ASP A 271 -10.04 26.04 -0.46
C ASP A 271 -8.74 25.41 0.06
N ILE A 272 -7.63 25.77 -0.55
CA ILE A 272 -6.27 25.39 -0.16
C ILE A 272 -5.71 26.50 0.72
N SER A 273 -6.24 26.61 1.94
CA SER A 273 -5.68 27.54 2.93
C SER A 273 -4.32 27.00 3.43
N PRO A 274 -3.24 27.82 3.39
CA PRO A 274 -1.93 27.45 3.93
C PRO A 274 -1.98 27.01 5.39
N LYS A 275 -2.98 27.48 6.15
CA LYS A 275 -3.24 27.09 7.53
C LYS A 275 -3.36 25.57 7.74
N LYS A 276 -3.81 24.82 6.72
CA LYS A 276 -4.01 23.36 6.79
C LYS A 276 -2.70 22.57 6.69
N TYR A 277 -1.63 23.17 6.17
CA TYR A 277 -0.32 22.53 6.03
C TYR A 277 0.58 22.73 7.25
N ILE A 278 0.21 23.67 8.12
CA ILE A 278 0.94 24.00 9.34
C ILE A 278 0.32 23.21 10.49
N ARG A 279 1.16 22.71 11.39
CA ARG A 279 0.73 22.02 12.62
C ARG A 279 -0.15 22.94 13.48
N ASP A 280 -1.22 22.40 14.05
CA ASP A 280 -2.22 23.16 14.84
C ASP A 280 -1.63 23.92 16.04
N ASN A 281 -0.52 23.44 16.61
CA ASN A 281 0.14 24.06 17.75
C ASN A 281 1.27 25.05 17.35
N SER A 282 1.46 25.32 16.06
CA SER A 282 2.54 26.21 15.61
C SER A 282 2.23 27.68 15.89
N PRO A 283 3.19 28.47 16.42
CA PRO A 283 3.06 29.92 16.54
C PRO A 283 2.79 30.62 15.20
N ILE A 284 3.26 30.06 14.08
CA ILE A 284 3.08 30.60 12.72
C ILE A 284 1.61 30.59 12.33
N GLN A 285 0.80 29.67 12.87
CA GLN A 285 -0.63 29.60 12.55
C GLN A 285 -1.37 30.90 12.94
N THR A 286 -0.95 31.53 14.04
CA THR A 286 -1.51 32.83 14.47
C THR A 286 -1.10 33.94 13.50
N PHE A 287 0.16 33.95 13.07
CA PHE A 287 0.66 34.89 12.08
C PHE A 287 -0.06 34.76 10.74
N VAL A 288 -0.18 33.54 10.20
CA VAL A 288 -0.88 33.26 8.94
C VAL A 288 -2.35 33.64 9.04
N HIS A 289 -3.01 33.35 10.16
CA HIS A 289 -4.41 33.75 10.36
C HIS A 289 -4.59 35.28 10.39
N LEU A 290 -3.68 36.00 11.04
CA LEU A 290 -3.67 37.47 11.05
C LEU A 290 -3.35 38.04 9.67
N ALA A 291 -2.42 37.43 8.94
CA ALA A 291 -2.06 37.82 7.59
C ALA A 291 -3.23 37.64 6.63
N ASP A 292 -3.88 36.47 6.61
CA ASP A 292 -5.07 36.22 5.78
C ASP A 292 -6.18 37.25 6.09
N LYS A 293 -6.40 37.53 7.38
CA LYS A 293 -7.49 38.40 7.82
C LYS A 293 -7.27 39.88 7.55
N TYR A 294 -6.04 40.37 7.67
CA TYR A 294 -5.75 41.82 7.65
C TYR A 294 -4.85 42.26 6.49
N ILE A 295 -3.98 41.40 5.98
CA ILE A 295 -3.01 41.76 4.93
C ILE A 295 -3.54 41.32 3.57
N TRP A 296 -3.97 40.07 3.44
CA TRP A 296 -4.34 39.48 2.15
C TRP A 296 -5.75 39.87 1.71
N ALA A 297 -6.62 40.23 2.66
CA ALA A 297 -7.94 40.79 2.39
C ALA A 297 -7.89 42.18 1.75
N ASP A 298 -6.87 42.99 2.08
CA ASP A 298 -6.79 44.41 1.68
C ASP A 298 -5.63 44.73 0.72
N ASN A 299 -4.55 43.94 0.68
CA ASN A 299 -3.33 44.28 -0.06
C ASN A 299 -2.55 43.03 -0.55
N VAL A 300 -2.97 42.45 -1.67
CA VAL A 300 -2.03 41.68 -2.49
C VAL A 300 -1.39 42.68 -3.44
N MET A 301 -0.13 43.08 -3.20
CA MET A 301 0.62 43.90 -4.14
C MET A 301 1.05 43.00 -5.32
N PRO A 302 0.42 43.08 -6.51
CA PRO A 302 0.82 42.25 -7.63
C PRO A 302 2.22 42.66 -8.06
N THR A 303 3.16 41.72 -8.05
CA THR A 303 4.47 41.89 -8.69
C THR A 303 4.33 41.56 -10.17
N PHE A 304 4.40 42.59 -11.01
CA PHE A 304 4.44 42.43 -12.45
C PHE A 304 5.88 42.20 -12.91
N HIS A 305 6.13 41.06 -13.52
CA HIS A 305 7.39 40.78 -14.20
C HIS A 305 7.20 41.02 -15.70
N ILE A 306 7.88 42.04 -16.25
CA ILE A 306 7.86 42.34 -17.67
C ILE A 306 8.98 41.54 -18.35
N MET A 307 8.62 40.48 -19.07
CA MET A 307 9.58 39.55 -19.71
C MET A 307 10.33 40.17 -20.89
N SER A 308 9.79 41.23 -21.50
CA SER A 308 10.43 41.98 -22.59
C SER A 308 10.17 43.47 -22.36
N PRO A 309 11.02 44.15 -21.57
CA PRO A 309 10.84 45.57 -21.31
C PRO A 309 11.04 46.37 -22.61
N PRO A 310 10.20 47.37 -22.90
CA PRO A 310 10.42 48.28 -24.01
C PRO A 310 11.75 49.03 -23.81
N ASP A 311 12.46 49.30 -24.90
CA ASP A 311 13.71 50.05 -24.89
C ASP A 311 13.41 51.54 -24.63
N LEU A 312 13.56 51.95 -23.36
CA LEU A 312 13.24 53.28 -22.88
C LEU A 312 14.22 54.35 -23.40
N GLU A 313 15.36 53.96 -23.97
CA GLU A 313 16.32 54.90 -24.56
C GLU A 313 15.84 55.50 -25.89
N MET A 314 15.09 54.75 -26.70
CA MET A 314 14.59 55.26 -27.99
C MET A 314 13.42 56.24 -27.80
N GLN A 315 12.57 56.04 -26.79
CA GLN A 315 11.47 56.96 -26.50
C GLN A 315 11.95 58.34 -26.00
N ALA A 316 13.09 58.41 -25.32
CA ALA A 316 13.64 59.70 -24.86
C ALA A 316 14.14 60.59 -26.01
N LYS A 317 14.51 60.01 -27.16
CA LYS A 317 15.00 60.75 -28.35
C LYS A 317 13.90 61.26 -29.28
N GLU A 318 12.66 60.76 -29.17
CA GLU A 318 11.52 61.24 -29.96
C GLU A 318 10.76 62.40 -29.28
N LEU A 319 11.18 62.81 -28.08
CA LEU A 319 10.56 63.85 -27.25
C LEU A 319 11.35 65.17 -27.19
N ASP A 320 12.48 65.26 -27.90
CA ASP A 320 13.27 66.48 -28.19
C ASP A 320 13.13 66.86 -29.68
#